data_AF-A0A269VXL8-F1
#
_entry.id   AF-A0A269VXL8-F1
#
_cell.length_a   1.000
_cell.length_b   1.000
_cell.length_c   1.000
_cell.angle_alpha   90.00
_cell.angle_beta   90.00
_cell.angle_gamma   90.00
#
_symmetry.space_group_name_H-M   'P 1'
#
loop_
_entity.id
_entity.type
_entity.pdbx_description
1 polymer ?
#
loop_
_entity_poly.entity_id
_entity_poly.type
_entity_poly.pdbx_seq_one_letter_code
_entity_poly.pdbx_strand_id
1 'polypeptide(L)'
;MEWPETGGVAHFLEFIETQLKPRIEEHYPIDRSRQSLFGHSLGGYFALYTLFTRPEAFQRYVAASPSIWWKHHALYTHWENGSARLQEMQPLRELHLYVGREEKPSMVTDARELYACLKPHYHLLKTTYREIEGEGHVSVLPSLFSPLLRIVTAAPETP
;
A
#
# COMPACT_ATOMS: atom_id res chain seq x y z
N MET A 1 -18.39 -18.64 -15.65
CA MET A 1 -18.83 -17.60 -14.69
C MET A 1 -18.01 -16.37 -15.02
N GLU A 2 -18.62 -15.35 -15.62
CA GLU A 2 -17.93 -14.09 -15.90
C GLU A 2 -17.72 -13.35 -14.58
N TRP A 3 -16.51 -12.81 -14.40
CA TRP A 3 -16.23 -11.94 -13.27
C TRP A 3 -17.08 -10.66 -13.42
N PRO A 4 -17.63 -10.11 -12.34
CA PRO A 4 -18.39 -8.86 -12.39
C PRO A 4 -17.53 -7.73 -12.97
N GLU A 5 -18.17 -6.69 -13.52
CA GLU A 5 -17.47 -5.48 -13.95
C GLU A 5 -16.57 -4.95 -12.83
N THR A 6 -15.27 -4.90 -13.11
CA THR A 6 -14.24 -4.42 -12.18
C THR A 6 -13.78 -3.04 -12.61
N GLY A 7 -13.50 -2.12 -11.68
CA GLY A 7 -13.02 -0.78 -12.02
C GLY A 7 -13.30 0.31 -10.98
N GLY A 8 -14.03 0.00 -9.90
CA GLY A 8 -14.41 0.95 -8.85
C GLY A 8 -13.29 1.42 -7.92
N VAL A 9 -12.02 1.16 -8.24
CA VAL A 9 -10.87 1.50 -7.37
C VAL A 9 -10.77 3.01 -7.13
N ALA A 10 -10.99 3.82 -8.16
CA ALA A 10 -10.99 5.28 -8.07
C ALA A 10 -12.20 5.79 -7.27
N HIS A 11 -13.40 5.24 -7.51
CA HIS A 11 -14.60 5.60 -6.75
C HIS A 11 -14.50 5.22 -5.27
N PHE A 12 -13.86 4.08 -4.97
CA PHE A 12 -13.65 3.67 -3.58
C PHE A 12 -12.64 4.58 -2.86
N LEU A 13 -11.57 4.99 -3.53
CA LEU A 13 -10.65 5.99 -3.00
C LEU A 13 -11.35 7.34 -2.78
N GLU A 14 -12.19 7.76 -3.72
CA GLU A 14 -12.96 9.01 -3.58
C GLU A 14 -13.94 8.94 -2.41
N PHE A 15 -14.63 7.82 -2.22
CA PHE A 15 -15.46 7.58 -1.04
C PHE A 15 -14.65 7.69 0.26
N ILE A 16 -13.45 7.11 0.30
CA ILE A 16 -12.57 7.19 1.47
C ILE A 16 -12.20 8.64 1.79
N GLU A 17 -11.76 9.40 0.79
CA GLU A 17 -11.28 10.78 0.98
C GLU A 17 -12.39 11.78 1.27
N THR A 18 -13.54 11.66 0.60
CA THR A 18 -14.59 12.69 0.63
C THR A 18 -15.75 12.38 1.56
N GLN A 19 -15.91 11.12 1.97
CA GLN A 19 -17.02 10.71 2.83
C GLN A 19 -16.50 10.07 4.11
N LEU A 20 -15.72 9.00 4.02
CA LEU A 20 -15.32 8.24 5.22
C LEU A 20 -14.41 9.04 6.14
N LYS A 21 -13.31 9.61 5.62
CA LYS A 21 -12.38 10.41 6.44
C LYS A 21 -13.06 11.62 7.11
N PRO A 22 -13.82 12.47 6.39
CA PRO A 22 -14.55 13.57 7.01
C PRO A 22 -15.50 13.11 8.11
N ARG A 23 -16.24 12.01 7.89
CA ARG A 23 -17.14 11.45 8.92
C ARG A 23 -16.42 10.97 10.17
N ILE A 24 -15.22 10.40 10.04
CA ILE A 24 -14.41 10.00 11.19
C ILE A 24 -13.93 11.25 11.95
N GLU A 25 -13.49 12.27 11.23
CA GLU A 25 -12.98 13.53 11.80
C GLU A 25 -14.05 14.36 12.51
N GLU A 26 -15.33 14.22 12.13
CA GLU A 26 -16.47 14.79 12.86
C GLU A 26 -16.61 14.20 14.28
N HIS A 27 -16.20 12.94 14.48
CA HIS A 27 -16.42 12.20 15.73
C HIS A 27 -15.15 12.07 16.58
N TYR A 28 -13.97 12.18 15.98
CA TYR A 28 -12.70 11.94 16.66
C TYR A 28 -11.64 12.97 16.22
N PRO A 29 -10.77 13.43 17.14
CA PRO A 29 -9.62 14.23 16.76
C PRO A 29 -8.61 13.36 16.00
N ILE A 30 -8.43 13.63 14.70
CA ILE A 30 -7.50 12.90 13.84
C ILE A 30 -6.29 13.78 13.50
N ASP A 31 -5.10 13.22 13.71
CA ASP A 31 -3.87 13.78 13.16
C ASP A 31 -3.70 13.35 11.69
N ARG A 32 -4.03 14.26 10.77
CA ARG A 32 -3.91 14.03 9.32
C ARG A 32 -2.48 13.81 8.86
N SER A 33 -1.47 14.12 9.68
CA SER A 33 -0.07 13.83 9.38
C SER A 33 0.34 12.38 9.73
N ARG A 34 -0.58 11.56 10.27
CA ARG A 34 -0.30 10.20 10.76
C ARG A 34 -1.33 9.17 10.31
N GLN A 35 -1.83 9.28 9.08
CA GLN A 35 -2.77 8.34 8.51
C GLN A 35 -2.04 7.21 7.78
N SER A 36 -2.50 5.99 7.99
CA SER A 36 -1.95 4.78 7.36
C SER A 36 -3.03 4.01 6.61
N LEU A 37 -2.69 3.47 5.45
CA LEU A 37 -3.55 2.57 4.68
C LEU A 37 -2.95 1.17 4.68
N PHE A 38 -3.67 0.21 5.27
CA PHE A 38 -3.34 -1.20 5.22
C PHE A 38 -4.27 -1.93 4.26
N GLY A 39 -3.71 -2.83 3.46
CA GLY A 39 -4.49 -3.70 2.60
C GLY A 39 -3.81 -5.04 2.36
N HIS A 40 -4.63 -6.08 2.22
CA HIS A 40 -4.20 -7.44 1.91
C HIS A 40 -4.80 -7.94 0.60
N SER A 41 -4.03 -8.71 -0.19
CA SER A 41 -4.50 -9.27 -1.48
C SER A 41 -4.95 -8.15 -2.44
N LEU A 42 -6.22 -8.13 -2.88
CA LEU A 42 -6.79 -7.00 -3.65
C LEU A 42 -6.83 -5.68 -2.85
N GLY A 43 -6.92 -5.75 -1.52
CA GLY A 43 -6.71 -4.57 -0.66
C GLY A 43 -5.27 -4.08 -0.71
N GLY A 44 -4.29 -4.98 -0.84
CA GLY A 44 -2.88 -4.62 -1.02
C GLY A 44 -2.65 -3.95 -2.39
N TYR A 45 -3.32 -4.45 -3.43
CA TYR A 45 -3.40 -3.76 -4.72
C TYR A 45 -3.99 -2.36 -4.56
N PHE A 46 -5.10 -2.21 -3.82
CA PHE A 46 -5.70 -0.90 -3.55
C PHE A 46 -4.73 0.05 -2.84
N ALA A 47 -4.01 -0.42 -1.82
CA ALA A 47 -3.01 0.40 -1.12
C ALA A 47 -1.91 0.90 -2.07
N LEU A 48 -1.40 0.05 -2.94
CA LEU A 48 -0.41 0.42 -3.96
C LEU A 48 -0.99 1.37 -5.01
N TYR A 49 -2.20 1.10 -5.49
CA TYR A 49 -2.91 1.99 -6.40
C TYR A 49 -3.07 3.38 -5.80
N THR A 50 -3.53 3.49 -4.55
CA THR A 50 -3.69 4.78 -3.85
C THR A 50 -2.36 5.49 -3.73
N LEU A 51 -1.29 4.80 -3.33
CA LEU A 51 0.05 5.40 -3.24
C LEU A 51 0.51 5.95 -4.60
N PHE A 52 0.35 5.19 -5.68
CA PHE A 52 0.84 5.59 -7.00
C PHE A 52 -0.04 6.65 -7.66
N THR A 53 -1.34 6.72 -7.32
CA THR A 53 -2.26 7.68 -7.96
C THR A 53 -2.56 8.91 -7.13
N ARG A 54 -2.52 8.83 -5.80
CA ARG A 54 -2.85 9.91 -4.86
C ARG A 54 -1.98 9.82 -3.61
N PRO A 55 -0.65 9.96 -3.73
CA PRO A 55 0.29 9.71 -2.64
C PRO A 55 0.05 10.58 -1.40
N GLU A 56 -0.58 11.75 -1.54
CA GLU A 56 -0.98 12.66 -0.47
C GLU A 56 -2.07 12.11 0.45
N ALA A 57 -2.80 11.07 0.03
CA ALA A 57 -3.92 10.52 0.79
C ALA A 57 -3.49 9.92 2.14
N PHE A 58 -2.32 9.28 2.22
CA PHE A 58 -1.81 8.70 3.46
C PHE A 58 -0.31 8.92 3.58
N GLN A 59 0.22 8.90 4.80
CA GLN A 59 1.66 8.99 5.04
C GLN A 59 2.34 7.63 4.94
N ARG A 60 1.63 6.56 5.34
CA ARG A 60 2.16 5.20 5.35
C ARG A 60 1.22 4.23 4.65
N TYR A 61 1.80 3.34 3.87
CA TYR A 61 1.10 2.31 3.13
C TYR A 61 1.66 0.96 3.52
N VAL A 62 0.79 0.01 3.82
CA VAL A 62 1.18 -1.37 4.10
C VAL A 62 0.40 -2.27 3.17
N ALA A 63 1.11 -2.90 2.23
CA ALA A 63 0.53 -3.82 1.28
C ALA A 63 1.03 -5.25 1.57
N ALA A 64 0.12 -6.08 2.08
CA ALA A 64 0.36 -7.47 2.39
C ALA A 64 -0.14 -8.38 1.27
N SER A 65 0.73 -9.25 0.76
CA SER A 65 0.44 -10.18 -0.34
C SER A 65 -0.31 -9.50 -1.49
N PRO A 66 0.15 -8.34 -1.99
CA PRO A 66 -0.63 -7.55 -2.93
C PRO A 66 -0.84 -8.31 -4.25
N SER A 67 -2.05 -8.24 -4.80
CA SER A 67 -2.42 -8.88 -6.07
C SER A 67 -1.87 -8.11 -7.28
N ILE A 68 -0.55 -7.99 -7.39
CA ILE A 68 0.15 -7.18 -8.40
C ILE A 68 -0.15 -7.66 -9.82
N TRP A 69 -0.23 -8.98 -10.04
CA TRP A 69 -0.64 -9.60 -11.30
C TRP A 69 -1.98 -9.10 -11.87
N TRP A 70 -2.84 -8.49 -11.05
CA TRP A 70 -4.16 -8.05 -11.47
C TRP A 70 -4.09 -7.05 -12.63
N LYS A 71 -5.03 -7.19 -13.58
CA LYS A 71 -5.13 -6.32 -14.78
C LYS A 71 -3.81 -6.22 -15.58
N HIS A 72 -3.12 -7.35 -15.78
CA HIS A 72 -1.85 -7.40 -16.51
C HIS A 72 -0.78 -6.49 -15.90
N HIS A 73 -0.65 -6.53 -14.57
CA HIS A 73 0.33 -5.76 -13.82
C HIS A 73 0.19 -4.24 -13.99
N ALA A 74 -1.05 -3.73 -14.04
CA ALA A 74 -1.37 -2.31 -14.22
C ALA A 74 -0.73 -1.37 -13.17
N LEU A 75 -0.30 -1.89 -12.01
CA LEU A 75 0.41 -1.12 -11.00
C LEU A 75 1.72 -0.50 -11.51
N TYR A 76 2.44 -1.14 -12.44
CA TYR A 76 3.66 -0.55 -13.02
C TYR A 76 3.33 0.71 -13.83
N THR A 77 2.27 0.68 -14.64
CA THR A 77 1.80 1.86 -15.36
C THR A 77 1.33 2.96 -14.41
N HIS A 78 0.69 2.62 -13.29
CA HIS A 78 0.34 3.61 -12.27
C HIS A 78 1.58 4.23 -11.61
N TRP A 79 2.60 3.43 -11.31
CA TRP A 79 3.88 3.91 -10.79
C TRP A 79 4.57 4.85 -11.79
N GLU A 80 4.70 4.46 -13.06
CA GLU A 80 5.34 5.26 -14.11
C GLU A 80 4.66 6.63 -14.26
N ASN A 81 3.33 6.65 -14.31
CA ASN A 81 2.56 7.89 -14.47
C ASN A 81 2.50 8.75 -13.20
N GLY A 82 2.64 8.13 -12.02
CA GLY A 82 2.40 8.75 -10.73
C GLY A 82 3.64 9.19 -9.97
N SER A 83 4.79 8.57 -10.23
CA SER A 83 6.02 8.74 -9.46
C SER A 83 6.52 10.19 -9.41
N ALA A 84 6.25 11.00 -10.44
CA ALA A 84 6.60 12.42 -10.44
C ALA A 84 5.93 13.20 -9.29
N ARG A 85 4.74 12.79 -8.84
CA ARG A 85 4.03 13.43 -7.71
C ARG A 85 4.76 13.28 -6.39
N LEU A 86 5.65 12.29 -6.27
CA LEU A 86 6.43 12.05 -5.05
C LEU A 86 7.68 12.95 -4.95
N GLN A 87 8.09 13.63 -6.04
CA GLN A 87 9.35 14.40 -6.08
C GLN A 87 9.42 15.55 -5.07
N GLU A 88 8.29 16.20 -4.82
CA GLU A 88 8.22 17.38 -3.94
C GLU A 88 7.63 17.05 -2.56
N MET A 89 7.31 15.79 -2.30
CA MET A 89 6.64 15.40 -1.06
C MET A 89 7.62 15.30 0.10
N GLN A 90 7.40 16.13 1.12
CA GLN A 90 8.04 15.98 2.41
C GLN A 90 7.02 15.97 3.56
N PRO A 91 7.18 15.08 4.57
CA PRO A 91 8.15 13.98 4.59
C PRO A 91 7.84 12.93 3.51
N LEU A 92 8.84 12.13 3.12
CA LEU A 92 8.66 11.02 2.17
C LEU A 92 7.53 10.10 2.62
N ARG A 93 6.78 9.55 1.65
CA ARG A 93 5.82 8.49 1.94
C ARG A 93 6.55 7.19 2.29
N GLU A 94 5.92 6.36 3.12
CA GLU A 94 6.43 5.05 3.47
C GLU A 94 5.58 3.95 2.84
N LEU A 95 6.22 2.97 2.21
CA LEU A 95 5.61 1.75 1.73
C LEU A 95 6.26 0.55 2.42
N HIS A 96 5.46 -0.29 3.07
CA HIS A 96 5.88 -1.54 3.68
C HIS A 96 5.22 -2.72 2.96
N LEU A 97 6.01 -3.46 2.19
CA LEU A 97 5.59 -4.63 1.44
C LEU A 97 5.83 -5.90 2.26
N TYR A 98 4.81 -6.74 2.34
CA TYR A 98 4.88 -8.05 2.98
C TYR A 98 4.33 -9.12 2.04
N VAL A 99 4.91 -10.31 2.06
CA VAL A 99 4.37 -11.48 1.35
C VAL A 99 4.70 -12.74 2.17
N GLY A 100 3.79 -13.72 2.20
CA GLY A 100 4.08 -15.02 2.78
C GLY A 100 4.99 -15.82 1.86
N ARG A 101 6.06 -16.41 2.39
CA ARG A 101 7.04 -17.15 1.59
C ARG A 101 6.47 -18.44 0.97
N GLU A 102 5.45 -19.01 1.60
CA GLU A 102 4.76 -20.23 1.15
C GLU A 102 3.54 -19.91 0.25
N GLU A 103 3.41 -18.67 -0.22
CA GLU A 103 2.45 -18.32 -1.24
C GLU A 103 2.78 -18.93 -2.61
N LYS A 104 1.86 -18.80 -3.56
CA LYS A 104 2.14 -19.16 -4.96
C LYS A 104 3.43 -18.47 -5.41
N PRO A 105 4.36 -19.17 -6.08
CA PRO A 105 5.63 -18.58 -6.49
C PRO A 105 5.48 -17.26 -7.27
N SER A 106 4.44 -17.14 -8.09
CA SER A 106 4.12 -15.91 -8.82
C SER A 106 3.83 -14.71 -7.90
N MET A 107 3.12 -14.91 -6.77
CA MET A 107 2.84 -13.84 -5.81
C MET A 107 4.12 -13.33 -5.15
N VAL A 108 5.00 -14.26 -4.75
CA VAL A 108 6.29 -13.92 -4.14
C VAL A 108 7.19 -13.22 -5.14
N THR A 109 7.26 -13.72 -6.38
CA THR A 109 8.03 -13.10 -7.47
C THR A 109 7.52 -11.71 -7.78
N ASP A 110 6.21 -11.53 -7.98
CA ASP A 110 5.62 -10.21 -8.26
C ASP A 110 5.97 -9.18 -7.16
N ALA A 111 5.83 -9.56 -5.88
CA ALA A 111 6.14 -8.66 -4.77
C ALA A 111 7.64 -8.30 -4.72
N ARG A 112 8.52 -9.27 -5.00
CA ARG A 112 9.96 -9.08 -5.07
C ARG A 112 10.36 -8.18 -6.24
N GLU A 113 9.76 -8.37 -7.41
CA GLU A 113 10.02 -7.58 -8.61
C GLU A 113 9.53 -6.14 -8.45
N LEU A 114 8.34 -5.94 -7.89
CA LEU A 114 7.85 -4.60 -7.58
C LEU A 114 8.81 -3.90 -6.58
N TYR A 115 9.23 -4.58 -5.53
CA TYR A 115 10.21 -4.01 -4.61
C TYR A 115 11.53 -3.65 -5.32
N ALA A 116 12.05 -4.53 -6.18
CA ALA A 116 13.25 -4.27 -6.95
C ALA A 116 13.11 -3.06 -7.90
N CYS A 117 11.92 -2.87 -8.49
CA CYS A 117 11.57 -1.70 -9.30
C CYS A 117 11.57 -0.40 -8.48
N LEU A 118 11.01 -0.42 -7.27
CA LEU A 118 10.88 0.76 -6.41
C LEU A 118 12.18 1.13 -5.67
N LYS A 119 13.02 0.13 -5.35
CA LYS A 119 14.22 0.29 -4.52
C LYS A 119 15.19 1.40 -5.01
N PRO A 120 15.47 1.59 -6.31
CA PRO A 120 16.30 2.69 -6.80
C PRO A 120 15.72 4.09 -6.51
N HIS A 121 14.42 4.20 -6.29
CA HIS A 121 13.69 5.44 -6.04
C HIS A 121 13.51 5.74 -4.54
N TYR A 122 14.42 5.27 -3.68
CA TYR A 122 14.35 5.46 -2.23
C TYR A 122 14.33 6.94 -1.78
N HIS A 123 14.79 7.85 -2.63
CA HIS A 123 14.75 9.30 -2.43
C HIS A 123 13.35 9.91 -2.67
N LEU A 124 12.44 9.17 -3.33
CA LEU A 124 11.03 9.54 -3.55
C LEU A 124 10.09 8.80 -2.59
N LEU A 125 10.42 7.55 -2.25
CA LEU A 125 9.56 6.65 -1.50
C LEU A 125 10.38 5.76 -0.58
N LYS A 126 10.13 5.84 0.73
CA LYS A 126 10.75 4.94 1.71
C LYS A 126 10.10 3.57 1.62
N THR A 127 10.80 2.60 1.03
CA THR A 127 10.22 1.27 0.78
C THR A 127 10.92 0.19 1.61
N THR A 128 10.14 -0.61 2.33
CA THR A 128 10.60 -1.85 2.98
C THR A 128 9.91 -3.06 2.37
N TYR A 129 10.57 -4.21 2.37
CA TYR A 129 10.06 -5.48 1.85
C TYR A 129 10.45 -6.63 2.78
N ARG A 130 9.49 -7.52 3.07
CA ARG A 130 9.71 -8.72 3.89
C ARG A 130 8.92 -9.91 3.36
N GLU A 131 9.63 -11.03 3.16
CA GLU A 131 9.03 -12.35 2.99
C GLU A 131 8.90 -12.99 4.37
N ILE A 132 7.69 -13.40 4.76
CA ILE A 132 7.44 -14.02 6.06
C ILE A 132 7.51 -15.54 5.90
N GLU A 133 8.54 -16.13 6.48
CA GLU A 133 8.80 -17.57 6.43
C GLU A 133 7.70 -18.36 7.16
N GLY A 134 7.31 -19.51 6.61
CA GLY A 134 6.25 -20.36 7.16
C GLY A 134 4.83 -19.83 6.93
N GLU A 135 4.67 -18.65 6.30
CA GLU A 135 3.36 -18.06 6.05
C GLU A 135 2.91 -18.22 4.60
N GLY A 136 1.64 -18.60 4.42
CA GLY A 136 0.92 -18.56 3.16
C GLY A 136 0.02 -17.33 3.04
N HIS A 137 -0.83 -17.31 2.01
CA HIS A 137 -1.58 -16.11 1.60
C HIS A 137 -2.46 -15.51 2.70
N VAL A 138 -3.08 -16.35 3.53
CA VAL A 138 -3.97 -15.88 4.61
C VAL A 138 -3.25 -15.84 5.95
N SER A 139 -2.36 -16.79 6.23
CA SER A 139 -1.70 -16.92 7.53
C SER A 139 -0.69 -15.80 7.79
N VAL A 140 -0.20 -15.12 6.73
CA VAL A 140 0.62 -13.91 6.86
C VAL A 140 -0.07 -12.81 7.68
N LEU A 141 -1.40 -12.71 7.65
CA LEU A 141 -2.15 -11.64 8.32
C LEU A 141 -1.88 -11.59 9.85
N PRO A 142 -2.07 -12.68 10.62
CA PRO A 142 -1.66 -12.74 12.03
C PRO A 142 -0.23 -12.28 12.29
N SER A 143 0.72 -12.70 11.45
CA SER A 143 2.15 -12.38 11.59
C SER A 143 2.47 -10.90 11.37
N LEU A 144 1.54 -10.15 10.77
CA LEU A 144 1.67 -8.70 10.58
C LEU A 144 1.13 -7.86 11.74
N PHE A 145 0.47 -8.43 12.74
CA PHE A 145 -0.11 -7.63 13.83
C PHE A 145 0.91 -6.73 14.53
N SER A 146 2.00 -7.31 15.04
CA SER A 146 3.05 -6.55 15.74
C SER A 146 3.83 -5.60 14.81
N PRO A 147 4.23 -5.99 13.58
CA PRO A 147 4.77 -5.05 12.60
C PRO A 147 3.85 -3.87 12.29
N LEU A 148 2.55 -4.11 12.08
CA LEU A 148 1.57 -3.06 11.78
C LEU A 148 1.48 -2.05 12.92
N LEU A 149 1.38 -2.51 14.17
CA LEU A 149 1.35 -1.62 15.32
C LEU A 149 2.58 -0.71 15.34
N ARG A 150 3.79 -1.25 15.15
CA ARG A 150 5.02 -0.45 15.12
C ARG A 150 5.00 0.62 14.03
N ILE A 151 4.48 0.28 12.85
CA ILE A 151 4.39 1.22 11.71
C ILE A 151 3.38 2.33 12.01
N VAL A 152 2.17 2.00 12.45
CA VAL A 152 1.11 3.00 12.64
C VAL A 152 1.34 3.88 13.87
N THR A 153 2.04 3.37 14.89
CA THR A 153 2.38 4.16 16.09
C THR A 153 3.66 4.95 15.96
N ALA A 154 4.46 4.73 14.91
CA ALA A 154 5.72 5.47 14.70
C ALA A 154 5.47 6.99 14.72
N ALA A 155 6.39 7.72 15.35
CA ALA A 155 6.39 9.17 15.32
C ALA A 155 6.52 9.65 13.87
N PRO A 156 5.92 10.79 13.50
CA PRO A 156 6.24 11.44 12.22
C PRO A 156 7.74 11.74 12.18
N GLU A 157 8.35 11.62 11.01
CA GLU A 157 9.68 12.15 10.81
C GLU A 157 9.61 13.68 10.82
N THR A 158 10.47 14.32 11.61
CA THR A 158 10.65 15.76 11.59
C THR A 158 11.29 16.18 10.27
N PRO A 159 10.79 17.25 9.60
CA PRO A 159 11.42 17.82 8.41
C PRO A 159 12.87 18.26 8.63
#